data_AF-A0AAV2BGT9-F1
#
_entry.id   AF-A0AAV2BGT9-F1
#
_cell.length_a   1.000
_cell.length_b   1.000
_cell.length_c   1.000
_cell.angle_alpha   90.00
_cell.angle_beta   90.00
_cell.angle_gamma   90.00
#
_symmetry.space_group_name_H-M   'P 1'
#
loop_
_entity.id
_entity.type
_entity.pdbx_description
1 polymer ?
#
loop_
_entity_poly.entity_id
_entity_poly.type
_entity_poly.pdbx_seq_one_letter_code
_entity_poly.pdbx_strand_id
1 'polypeptide(L)'
;MDINRATDINRAMDINRATDINRATDINKRTGNWPMDINTATDINRATDINRDQVLFFSNVKRKNHPQETEERLLPPPYQTDCRDNGPSKDVKNFTNPNSYEMCLDLCKSENNKGMHGCGFGMKMIMSEDYLCFLSKTNYNQPYLGFKRQRDLLDKGIACFKNCKQGCLKLQYSYKINEKDLDDESTKSFIYFEVKNSEVTIFRHVPLYGSGEIFSHVGGLLGCWLGISVFTFTDILEKFVKKGAIWKKGLRKMKKKKAPTSEFRQD
;
A
#
# COMPACT_ATOMS: atom_id res chain seq x y z
N MET A 1 3.31 -41.16 16.61
CA MET A 1 4.50 -40.93 15.76
C MET A 1 4.48 -39.44 15.48
N ASP A 2 5.11 -38.67 16.35
CA ASP A 2 5.00 -37.21 16.36
C ASP A 2 6.16 -36.62 15.58
N ILE A 3 5.85 -36.00 14.45
CA ILE A 3 6.78 -35.18 13.69
C ILE A 3 6.05 -33.86 13.44
N ASN A 4 6.39 -32.83 14.20
CA ASN A 4 6.19 -31.43 13.84
C ASN A 4 7.26 -30.60 14.54
N ARG A 5 8.44 -30.54 13.91
CA ARG A 5 9.49 -29.56 14.22
C ARG A 5 9.55 -28.60 13.02
N ALA A 6 8.82 -27.49 13.11
CA ALA A 6 8.96 -26.39 12.17
C ALA A 6 10.26 -25.64 12.50
N THR A 7 11.21 -25.62 11.57
CA THR A 7 12.39 -24.76 11.60
C THR A 7 12.12 -23.55 10.70
N ASP A 8 12.01 -22.37 11.31
CA ASP A 8 12.00 -21.10 10.58
C ASP A 8 13.40 -20.85 9.99
N ILE A 9 13.49 -20.84 8.65
CA ILE A 9 14.70 -20.48 7.93
C ILE A 9 14.61 -18.98 7.59
N ASN A 10 15.20 -18.15 8.45
CA ASN A 10 15.48 -16.75 8.13
C ASN A 10 16.65 -16.69 7.14
N ARG A 11 16.34 -16.76 5.83
CA ARG A 11 17.33 -16.52 4.78
C ARG A 11 17.47 -15.00 4.58
N ALA A 12 18.35 -14.37 5.35
CA ALA A 12 18.83 -13.03 5.05
C ALA A 12 19.67 -13.10 3.76
N MET A 13 19.19 -12.49 2.67
CA MET A 13 20.03 -12.19 1.52
C MET A 13 20.50 -10.74 1.64
N ASP A 14 21.72 -10.56 2.14
CA ASP A 14 22.44 -9.30 2.02
C ASP A 14 22.87 -9.13 0.55
N ILE A 15 22.07 -8.38 -0.22
CA ILE A 15 22.45 -7.96 -1.57
C ILE A 15 23.15 -6.61 -1.45
N ASN A 16 24.43 -6.64 -1.05
CA ASN A 16 25.33 -5.52 -1.28
C ASN A 16 25.86 -5.60 -2.72
N ARG A 17 25.02 -5.20 -3.69
CA ARG A 17 25.49 -4.94 -5.06
C ARG A 17 25.47 -3.44 -5.29
N ALA A 18 26.53 -2.79 -4.80
CA ALA A 18 26.91 -1.46 -5.27
C ALA A 18 27.13 -1.54 -6.78
N THR A 19 26.28 -0.85 -7.53
CA THR A 19 26.58 -0.51 -8.92
C THR A 19 26.72 1.00 -8.96
N ASP A 20 27.97 1.45 -8.94
CA ASP A 20 28.34 2.82 -9.25
C ASP A 20 27.84 3.14 -10.66
N ILE A 21 26.83 4.00 -10.77
CA ILE A 21 26.50 4.69 -12.02
C ILE A 21 26.75 6.17 -11.77
N ASN A 22 28.03 6.54 -11.81
CA ASN A 22 28.42 7.89 -12.19
C ASN A 22 28.32 7.98 -13.72
N ARG A 23 27.20 8.49 -14.22
CA ARG A 23 27.14 9.05 -15.57
C ARG A 23 26.64 10.47 -15.50
N ALA A 24 27.61 11.38 -15.40
CA ALA A 24 27.44 12.78 -15.68
C ALA A 24 27.02 12.95 -17.16
N THR A 25 26.02 13.80 -17.38
CA THR A 25 25.83 14.50 -18.66
C THR A 25 25.51 15.95 -18.33
N ASP A 26 26.53 16.79 -18.51
CA ASP A 26 26.42 18.23 -18.66
C ASP A 26 25.47 18.57 -19.82
N ILE A 27 24.48 19.44 -19.57
CA ILE A 27 23.80 20.19 -20.63
C ILE A 27 23.70 21.67 -20.21
N ASN A 28 24.67 22.43 -20.72
CA ASN A 28 24.69 23.83 -21.12
C ASN A 28 23.70 24.86 -20.53
N LYS A 29 24.33 25.88 -19.93
CA LYS A 29 24.02 27.33 -20.03
C LYS A 29 23.12 27.72 -21.20
N ARG A 30 22.04 28.46 -20.91
CA ARG A 30 21.59 29.56 -21.76
C ARG A 30 20.94 30.70 -20.96
N THR A 31 21.50 31.88 -21.16
CA THR A 31 21.13 33.21 -20.69
C THR A 31 19.87 33.72 -21.41
N GLY A 32 18.98 34.47 -20.73
CA GLY A 32 18.03 35.36 -21.42
C GLY A 32 16.70 35.65 -20.68
N ASN A 33 16.64 36.84 -20.05
CA ASN A 33 15.52 37.73 -19.73
C ASN A 33 14.07 37.23 -19.55
N TRP A 34 13.50 37.62 -18.40
CA TRP A 34 12.07 37.71 -18.08
C TRP A 34 11.32 38.69 -19.00
N PRO A 35 10.01 38.47 -19.21
CA PRO A 35 9.08 39.32 -18.47
C PRO A 35 8.01 38.52 -17.70
N MET A 36 7.49 39.24 -16.73
CA MET A 36 6.51 38.90 -15.70
C MET A 36 5.17 38.46 -16.32
N ASP A 37 4.65 37.30 -15.91
CA ASP A 37 3.21 37.04 -15.82
C ASP A 37 2.94 36.16 -14.60
N ILE A 38 2.33 36.80 -13.60
CA ILE A 38 1.85 36.21 -12.36
C ILE A 38 0.46 35.62 -12.67
N ASN A 39 0.36 34.30 -12.55
CA ASN A 39 -0.81 33.48 -12.20
C ASN A 39 -0.86 32.23 -13.09
N THR A 40 -0.29 31.12 -12.59
CA THR A 40 -0.84 29.75 -12.58
C THR A 40 0.21 28.84 -11.94
N ALA A 41 0.13 28.66 -10.63
CA ALA A 41 0.92 27.69 -9.88
C ALA A 41 -0.01 26.78 -9.07
N THR A 42 -0.81 25.97 -9.77
CA THR A 42 -1.40 24.75 -9.20
C THR A 42 -0.59 23.57 -9.72
N ASP A 43 0.59 23.35 -9.12
CA ASP A 43 1.32 22.06 -9.15
C ASP A 43 2.52 22.08 -8.18
N ILE A 44 2.35 22.72 -7.01
CA ILE A 44 3.31 22.66 -5.90
C ILE A 44 2.62 21.95 -4.75
N ASN A 45 2.56 20.62 -4.80
CA ASN A 45 2.37 19.76 -3.62
C ASN A 45 2.86 18.32 -3.91
N ARG A 46 3.91 18.20 -4.72
CA ARG A 46 4.67 16.96 -4.89
C ARG A 46 6.05 17.10 -4.26
N ALA A 47 6.04 17.36 -2.96
CA ALA A 47 7.15 17.18 -2.06
C ALA A 47 6.55 16.77 -0.71
N THR A 48 6.44 15.47 -0.48
CA THR A 48 6.66 14.95 0.88
C THR A 48 8.16 14.75 1.04
N ASP A 49 8.94 15.77 0.72
CA ASP A 49 10.15 16.04 1.47
C ASP A 49 9.64 16.74 2.73
N ILE A 50 9.98 16.14 3.87
CA ILE A 50 9.73 16.66 5.20
C ILE A 50 10.10 18.14 5.19
N ASN A 51 9.08 19.00 5.24
CA ASN A 51 9.26 20.40 5.57
C ASN A 51 9.74 20.40 7.03
N ARG A 52 11.07 20.38 7.11
CA ARG A 52 11.89 20.48 8.29
C ARG A 52 11.74 21.91 8.78
N ASP A 53 10.67 22.22 9.50
CA ASP A 53 10.67 23.36 10.40
C ASP A 53 9.52 23.30 11.42
N GLN A 54 9.96 23.41 12.68
CA GLN A 54 9.21 23.80 13.87
C GLN A 54 8.23 22.79 14.48
N VAL A 55 8.80 21.94 15.35
CA VAL A 55 8.11 21.42 16.52
C VAL A 55 8.79 22.02 17.75
N LEU A 56 8.14 22.98 18.41
CA LEU A 56 8.61 23.62 19.65
C LEU A 56 8.15 22.79 20.85
N PHE A 57 9.10 22.17 21.54
CA PHE A 57 8.91 21.63 22.89
C PHE A 57 9.91 22.32 23.84
N PHE A 58 9.39 22.82 24.95
CA PHE A 58 10.13 23.53 25.99
C PHE A 58 10.65 22.55 27.05
N SER A 59 11.96 22.30 27.02
CA SER A 59 12.80 21.93 28.17
C SER A 59 14.29 22.14 27.81
N ASN A 60 15.11 22.52 28.79
CA ASN A 60 16.53 22.91 28.63
C ASN A 60 17.44 21.73 28.26
N VAL A 61 17.21 21.13 27.10
CA VAL A 61 17.91 19.93 26.68
C VAL A 61 18.26 20.02 25.21
N LYS A 62 19.56 20.09 24.91
CA LYS A 62 20.03 19.93 23.53
C LYS A 62 19.97 18.45 23.17
N ARG A 63 19.01 18.08 22.32
CA ARG A 63 18.84 16.71 21.82
C ARG A 63 19.53 16.53 20.48
N LYS A 64 20.49 15.59 20.39
CA LYS A 64 21.11 15.17 19.12
C LYS A 64 20.62 13.79 18.72
N ASN A 65 19.86 13.73 17.63
CA ASN A 65 19.30 12.49 17.07
C ASN A 65 20.10 12.00 15.86
N HIS A 66 20.43 10.70 15.85
CA HIS A 66 20.90 9.99 14.65
C HIS A 66 19.83 8.99 14.20
N PRO A 67 19.04 9.32 13.17
CA PRO A 67 18.05 8.42 12.62
C PRO A 67 18.72 7.37 11.72
N GLN A 68 18.44 6.09 11.98
CA GLN A 68 18.59 5.01 11.02
C GLN A 68 17.23 4.77 10.36
N GLU A 69 17.21 4.66 9.04
CA GLU A 69 15.99 4.43 8.27
C GLU A 69 15.86 2.95 7.94
N THR A 70 14.70 2.41 8.26
CA THR A 70 14.31 1.05 7.97
C THR A 70 13.06 1.06 7.13
N GLU A 71 13.13 0.44 5.95
CA GLU A 71 12.01 0.31 5.02
C GLU A 71 11.52 -1.14 5.04
N GLU A 72 10.31 -1.37 5.53
CA GLU A 72 9.66 -2.67 5.54
C GLU A 72 8.58 -2.72 4.43
N ARG A 73 8.77 -3.65 3.48
CA ARG A 73 7.80 -3.92 2.40
C ARG A 73 7.02 -5.19 2.72
N LEU A 74 5.75 -5.00 3.04
CA LEU A 74 4.79 -6.06 3.32
C LEU A 74 4.12 -6.57 2.03
N LEU A 75 3.51 -7.76 2.10
CA LEU A 75 2.79 -8.34 0.97
C LEU A 75 1.27 -8.13 1.11
N PRO A 76 0.55 -7.80 0.01
CA PRO A 76 -0.89 -7.65 0.06
C PRO A 76 -1.60 -9.00 0.27
N PRO A 77 -2.91 -9.04 0.56
CA PRO A 77 -3.69 -10.26 0.49
C PRO A 77 -3.45 -11.02 -0.82
N PRO A 78 -3.27 -12.35 -0.79
CA PRO A 78 -3.67 -13.29 0.27
C PRO A 78 -2.59 -13.60 1.34
N TYR A 79 -1.48 -12.87 1.38
CA TYR A 79 -0.42 -13.13 2.35
C TYR A 79 -0.81 -12.67 3.76
N GLN A 80 -0.24 -13.31 4.79
CA GLN A 80 -0.60 -13.07 6.20
C GLN A 80 -0.38 -11.62 6.67
N THR A 81 0.48 -10.88 5.97
CA THR A 81 0.73 -9.45 6.25
C THR A 81 -0.50 -8.57 6.01
N ASP A 82 -1.49 -9.02 5.21
CA ASP A 82 -2.79 -8.35 4.98
C ASP A 82 -2.69 -6.82 4.78
N CYS A 83 -1.61 -6.38 4.13
CA CYS A 83 -1.35 -4.96 3.94
C CYS A 83 -2.21 -4.42 2.79
N ARG A 84 -2.55 -3.14 2.86
CA ARG A 84 -3.24 -2.44 1.78
C ARG A 84 -2.30 -1.44 1.14
N ASP A 85 -2.28 -1.40 -0.18
CA ASP A 85 -1.60 -0.33 -0.88
C ASP A 85 -2.45 0.94 -0.72
N ASN A 86 -1.97 1.83 0.14
CA ASN A 86 -2.61 3.12 0.41
C ASN A 86 -2.07 4.21 -0.52
N GLY A 87 -1.31 3.84 -1.57
CA GLY A 87 -0.81 4.78 -2.56
C GLY A 87 -1.92 5.67 -3.15
N PRO A 88 -1.55 6.83 -3.72
CA PRO A 88 -2.51 7.76 -4.29
C PRO A 88 -3.39 7.01 -5.31
N SER A 89 -4.70 7.00 -5.05
CA SER A 89 -5.65 6.44 -6.00
C SER A 89 -5.42 7.11 -7.35
N LYS A 90 -5.33 6.31 -8.42
CA LYS A 90 -5.15 6.82 -9.79
C LYS A 90 -6.26 7.78 -10.21
N ASP A 91 -7.39 7.75 -9.50
CA ASP A 91 -8.63 8.38 -9.91
C ASP A 91 -8.91 9.74 -9.28
N VAL A 92 -8.01 10.34 -8.48
CA VAL A 92 -8.33 11.65 -7.88
C VAL A 92 -7.17 12.63 -7.81
N LYS A 93 -7.33 13.75 -8.54
CA LYS A 93 -6.48 14.94 -8.45
C LYS A 93 -6.49 15.62 -7.07
N ASN A 94 -7.41 15.25 -6.16
CA ASN A 94 -7.65 15.98 -4.92
C ASN A 94 -7.68 15.09 -3.64
N PHE A 95 -7.39 13.79 -3.71
CA PHE A 95 -7.40 12.93 -2.51
C PHE A 95 -5.98 12.65 -2.03
N THR A 96 -5.67 13.21 -0.88
CA THR A 96 -4.59 12.79 0.03
C THR A 96 -5.03 11.47 0.64
N ASN A 97 -4.83 10.38 -0.09
CA ASN A 97 -5.06 9.04 0.45
C ASN A 97 -4.16 8.89 1.69
N PRO A 98 -4.69 8.45 2.85
CA PRO A 98 -3.87 8.34 4.05
C PRO A 98 -2.79 7.27 3.86
N ASN A 99 -1.56 7.72 3.57
CA ASN A 99 -0.45 6.82 3.26
C ASN A 99 -0.05 5.96 4.48
N SER A 100 -0.38 6.38 5.71
CA SER A 100 -0.08 5.64 6.94
C SER A 100 -1.35 5.14 7.65
N TYR A 101 -1.19 4.05 8.42
CA TYR A 101 -2.25 3.51 9.27
C TYR A 101 -2.76 4.56 10.27
N GLU A 102 -1.85 5.33 10.88
CA GLU A 102 -2.19 6.40 11.82
C GLU A 102 -3.03 7.49 11.13
N MET A 103 -2.67 7.85 9.90
CA MET A 103 -3.43 8.81 9.11
C MET A 103 -4.83 8.27 8.76
N CYS A 104 -4.97 6.97 8.50
CA CYS A 104 -6.28 6.34 8.30
C CYS A 104 -7.14 6.42 9.58
N LEU A 105 -6.55 6.11 10.74
CA LEU A 105 -7.24 6.20 12.03
C LEU A 105 -7.68 7.63 12.34
N ASP A 106 -6.80 8.61 12.09
CA ASP A 106 -7.11 10.02 12.33
C ASP A 106 -8.20 10.51 11.35
N LEU A 107 -8.18 10.08 10.09
CA LEU A 107 -9.25 10.36 9.13
C LEU A 107 -10.60 9.78 9.60
N CYS A 108 -10.62 8.52 10.05
CA CYS A 108 -11.83 7.90 10.62
C CYS A 108 -12.36 8.66 11.83
N LYS A 109 -11.48 9.09 12.75
CA LYS A 109 -11.87 9.94 13.89
C LYS A 109 -12.44 11.27 13.40
N SER A 110 -11.88 11.84 12.34
CA SER A 110 -12.35 13.09 11.73
C SER A 110 -13.77 12.98 11.25
N GLU A 111 -14.04 11.97 10.43
CA GLU A 111 -15.35 11.78 9.82
C GLU A 111 -16.39 11.48 10.89
N ASN A 112 -16.03 10.69 11.91
CA ASN A 112 -16.90 10.41 13.04
C ASN A 112 -17.20 11.70 13.84
N ASN A 113 -16.18 12.51 14.14
CA ASN A 113 -16.34 13.77 14.87
C ASN A 113 -17.15 14.80 14.07
N LYS A 114 -16.91 14.92 12.76
CA LYS A 114 -17.71 15.75 11.85
C LYS A 114 -19.17 15.30 11.84
N GLY A 115 -19.43 14.00 11.85
CA GLY A 115 -20.78 13.45 11.94
C GLY A 115 -21.48 13.75 13.27
N MET A 116 -20.74 13.72 14.38
CA MET A 116 -21.28 13.94 15.74
C MET A 116 -21.44 15.42 16.10
N HIS A 117 -20.47 16.26 15.71
CA HIS A 117 -20.35 17.64 16.19
C HIS A 117 -20.45 18.68 15.06
N GLY A 118 -20.45 18.26 13.78
CA GLY A 118 -20.41 19.17 12.63
C GLY A 118 -19.04 19.79 12.36
N CYS A 119 -18.03 19.50 13.18
CA CYS A 119 -16.66 20.01 13.07
C CYS A 119 -15.65 18.92 13.45
N GLY A 120 -14.38 19.11 13.07
CA GLY A 120 -13.26 18.22 13.39
C GLY A 120 -12.53 18.64 14.67
N PHE A 121 -12.32 17.69 15.57
CA PHE A 121 -11.41 17.87 16.70
C PHE A 121 -9.97 17.59 16.25
N GLY A 122 -9.05 18.50 16.59
CA GLY A 122 -7.65 18.57 16.17
C GLY A 122 -7.06 17.24 15.69
N MET A 123 -6.97 17.10 14.37
CA MET A 123 -6.23 16.02 13.73
C MET A 123 -4.73 16.32 13.88
N LYS A 124 -3.88 15.30 13.92
CA LYS A 124 -2.43 15.54 13.76
C LYS A 124 -2.08 16.06 12.36
N MET A 125 -2.94 15.77 11.37
CA MET A 125 -2.81 16.23 9.99
C MET A 125 -4.05 17.02 9.59
N ILE A 126 -4.10 18.30 9.95
CA ILE A 126 -5.19 19.19 9.54
C ILE A 126 -4.90 19.64 8.12
N MET A 127 -5.76 19.27 7.17
CA MET A 127 -5.67 19.72 5.79
C MET A 127 -6.24 21.13 5.56
N SER A 128 -7.08 21.63 6.47
CA SER A 128 -7.62 22.99 6.42
C SER A 128 -8.10 23.42 7.82
N GLU A 129 -7.79 24.66 8.18
CA GLU A 129 -8.19 25.31 9.44
C GLU A 129 -9.71 25.49 9.57
N ASP A 130 -10.43 25.50 8.45
CA ASP A 130 -11.88 25.79 8.38
C ASP A 130 -12.74 24.76 9.13
N TYR A 131 -12.18 23.59 9.46
CA TYR A 131 -12.90 22.50 10.10
C TYR A 131 -12.63 22.36 11.60
N LEU A 132 -11.84 23.23 12.22
CA LEU A 132 -11.52 23.09 13.63
C LEU A 132 -12.69 23.52 14.54
N CYS A 133 -13.05 22.64 15.48
CA CYS A 133 -13.99 22.98 16.54
C CYS A 133 -13.36 24.03 17.47
N PHE A 134 -13.65 25.31 17.27
CA PHE A 134 -13.23 26.36 18.19
C PHE A 134 -14.05 26.30 19.48
N LEU A 135 -13.38 25.99 20.59
CA LEU A 135 -13.97 25.98 21.94
C LEU A 135 -14.62 27.33 22.34
N SER A 136 -14.24 28.45 21.69
CA SER A 136 -14.73 29.78 22.06
C SER A 136 -16.00 30.24 21.34
N LYS A 137 -16.47 29.54 20.31
CA LYS A 137 -17.76 29.82 19.67
C LYS A 137 -18.83 28.90 20.25
N THR A 138 -19.14 29.08 21.52
CA THR A 138 -20.08 28.26 22.32
C THR A 138 -21.56 28.36 21.90
N ASN A 139 -21.90 29.00 20.78
CA ASN A 139 -23.27 29.02 20.22
C ASN A 139 -23.51 27.90 19.19
N TYR A 140 -22.85 26.76 19.35
CA TYR A 140 -23.30 25.56 18.65
C TYR A 140 -24.54 25.07 19.35
N ASN A 141 -25.71 25.39 18.77
CA ASN A 141 -26.90 24.57 18.92
C ASN A 141 -26.50 23.17 18.48
N GLN A 142 -26.00 22.38 19.44
CA GLN A 142 -25.65 20.99 19.20
C GLN A 142 -26.93 20.38 18.64
N PRO A 143 -26.97 19.98 17.36
CA PRO A 143 -28.16 19.38 16.84
C PRO A 143 -28.44 18.18 17.74
N TYR A 144 -29.61 18.14 18.36
CA TYR A 144 -30.03 16.98 19.15
C TYR A 144 -30.04 15.78 18.19
N LEU A 145 -28.91 15.07 18.13
CA LEU A 145 -28.80 13.86 17.35
C LEU A 145 -29.66 12.82 18.08
N GLY A 146 -30.73 12.38 17.42
CA GLY A 146 -31.53 11.28 17.94
C GLY A 146 -30.64 10.05 18.17
N PHE A 147 -30.95 9.29 19.23
CA PHE A 147 -30.19 8.10 19.66
C PHE A 147 -29.89 7.09 18.54
N LYS A 148 -30.79 6.96 17.56
CA LYS A 148 -30.60 6.11 16.37
C LYS A 148 -29.40 6.58 15.53
N ARG A 149 -29.33 7.87 15.22
CA ARG A 149 -28.25 8.46 14.41
C ARG A 149 -26.90 8.36 15.10
N GLN A 150 -26.89 8.46 16.44
CA GLN A 150 -25.67 8.31 17.23
C GLN A 150 -25.11 6.88 17.15
N ARG A 151 -25.97 5.86 17.21
CA ARG A 151 -25.57 4.46 16.97
C ARG A 151 -25.05 4.25 15.55
N ASP A 152 -25.73 4.78 14.54
CA ASP A 152 -25.30 4.64 13.15
C ASP A 152 -23.90 5.25 12.91
N LEU A 153 -23.60 6.39 13.55
CA LEU A 153 -22.27 7.01 13.49
C LEU A 153 -21.21 6.18 14.21
N LEU A 154 -21.56 5.61 15.38
CA LEU A 154 -20.67 4.72 16.11
C LEU A 154 -20.32 3.47 15.30
N ASP A 155 -21.31 2.83 14.71
CA ASP A 155 -21.13 1.64 13.88
C ASP A 155 -20.29 1.94 12.63
N LYS A 156 -20.53 3.10 11.98
CA LYS A 156 -19.69 3.59 10.89
C LYS A 156 -18.25 3.84 11.33
N GLY A 157 -18.05 4.43 12.50
CA GLY A 157 -16.72 4.65 13.07
C GLY A 157 -15.99 3.32 13.30
N ILE A 158 -16.65 2.34 13.91
CA ILE A 158 -16.10 0.99 14.14
C ILE A 158 -15.76 0.32 12.81
N ALA A 159 -16.63 0.40 11.81
CA ALA A 159 -16.37 -0.14 10.48
C ALA A 159 -15.16 0.53 9.80
N CYS A 160 -15.04 1.86 9.92
CA CYS A 160 -13.90 2.62 9.41
C CYS A 160 -12.58 2.15 10.03
N PHE A 161 -12.53 2.03 11.37
CA PHE A 161 -11.35 1.55 12.08
C PHE A 161 -10.96 0.11 11.69
N LYS A 162 -11.93 -0.78 11.50
CA LYS A 162 -11.68 -2.16 11.04
C LYS A 162 -11.14 -2.21 9.60
N ASN A 163 -11.52 -1.25 8.76
CA ASN A 163 -11.07 -1.15 7.38
C ASN A 163 -9.70 -0.47 7.23
N CYS A 164 -9.21 0.22 8.27
CA CYS A 164 -7.84 0.70 8.30
C CYS A 164 -6.88 -0.48 8.40
N LYS A 165 -6.04 -0.63 7.37
CA LYS A 165 -4.99 -1.64 7.30
C LYS A 165 -3.63 -0.96 7.29
N GLN A 166 -2.62 -1.71 7.70
CA GLN A 166 -1.25 -1.23 7.61
C GLN A 166 -0.87 -1.07 6.13
N GLY A 167 -0.18 0.03 5.82
CA GLY A 167 0.34 0.26 4.47
C GLY A 167 1.33 -0.84 4.09
N CYS A 168 1.35 -1.21 2.81
CA CYS A 168 2.34 -2.18 2.32
C CYS A 168 3.79 -1.68 2.37
N LEU A 169 3.97 -0.37 2.53
CA LEU A 169 5.24 0.27 2.79
C LEU A 169 5.21 0.86 4.20
N LYS A 170 6.14 0.44 5.04
CA LYS A 170 6.31 0.95 6.39
C LYS A 170 7.72 1.48 6.55
N LEU A 171 7.82 2.79 6.73
CA LEU A 171 9.07 3.48 7.04
C LEU A 171 9.19 3.62 8.56
N GLN A 172 10.29 3.15 9.11
CA GLN A 172 10.60 3.24 10.52
C GLN A 172 11.92 4.00 10.70
N TYR A 173 11.86 5.05 11.52
CA TYR A 173 13.02 5.86 11.88
C TYR A 173 13.46 5.51 13.30
N SER A 174 14.61 4.86 13.44
CA SER A 174 15.23 4.60 14.74
C SER A 174 16.14 5.77 15.10
N TYR A 175 15.81 6.55 16.12
CA TYR A 175 16.61 7.71 16.53
C TYR A 175 17.16 7.52 17.94
N LYS A 176 18.38 8.03 18.17
CA LYS A 176 19.01 8.07 19.50
C LYS A 176 18.97 9.49 20.04
N ILE A 177 18.25 9.72 21.13
CA ILE A 177 18.24 11.03 21.78
C ILE A 177 19.49 11.17 22.65
N ASN A 178 20.37 12.12 22.31
CA ASN A 178 21.44 12.54 23.21
C ASN A 178 21.08 13.88 23.83
N GLU A 179 20.82 13.88 25.13
CA GLU A 179 20.53 15.06 25.91
C GLU A 179 21.84 15.73 26.35
N LYS A 180 21.95 17.05 26.19
CA LYS A 180 23.00 17.84 26.83
C LYS A 180 22.36 18.98 27.57
N ASP A 181 22.71 19.09 28.84
CA ASP A 181 22.42 20.25 29.65
C ASP A 181 23.23 21.42 29.09
N LEU A 182 22.55 22.53 28.84
CA LEU A 182 23.19 23.79 28.53
C LEU A 182 23.17 24.58 29.84
N ASP A 183 24.34 24.92 30.36
CA ASP A 183 24.51 25.74 31.58
C ASP A 183 24.02 27.19 31.42
N ASP A 184 23.31 27.48 30.33
CA ASP A 184 22.83 28.81 30.01
C ASP A 184 21.41 28.96 30.59
N GLU A 185 21.19 29.99 31.42
CA GLU A 185 19.91 30.36 32.05
C GLU A 185 18.78 30.67 31.03
N SER A 186 19.05 30.53 29.74
CA SER A 186 18.09 30.74 28.68
C SER A 186 16.96 29.70 28.75
N THR A 187 15.70 30.17 28.73
CA THR A 187 14.48 29.34 28.62
C THR A 187 14.29 28.74 27.23
N LYS A 188 15.36 28.59 26.44
CA LYS A 188 15.30 28.22 25.03
C LYS A 188 15.73 26.78 24.84
N SER A 189 14.85 26.02 24.21
CA SER A 189 15.09 24.62 23.84
C SER A 189 15.48 24.53 22.37
N PHE A 190 16.58 23.83 22.09
CA PHE A 190 17.01 23.58 20.73
C PHE A 190 17.04 22.08 20.43
N ILE A 191 16.28 21.66 19.43
CA ILE A 191 16.28 20.29 18.93
C ILE A 191 17.08 20.26 17.63
N TYR A 192 18.16 19.48 17.59
CA TYR A 192 18.99 19.34 16.40
C TYR A 192 18.80 17.95 15.79
N PHE A 193 18.32 17.92 14.55
CA PHE A 193 18.20 16.69 13.75
C PHE A 193 19.42 16.55 12.84
N GLU A 194 20.23 15.50 13.07
CA GLU A 194 21.40 15.19 12.24
C GLU A 194 21.27 13.79 11.63
N VAL A 195 20.90 13.74 10.35
CA VAL A 195 20.88 12.52 9.56
C VAL A 195 22.32 12.26 9.08
N LYS A 196 22.96 11.19 9.56
CA LYS A 196 24.29 10.77 9.10
C LYS A 196 24.14 9.51 8.27
N ASN A 197 24.79 9.46 7.10
CA ASN A 197 24.92 8.30 6.21
C ASN A 197 23.70 7.38 6.27
N SER A 198 22.63 7.78 5.57
CA SER A 198 21.36 7.04 5.54
C SER A 198 21.52 5.76 4.72
N GLU A 199 22.22 4.78 5.28
CA GLU A 199 22.08 3.40 4.86
C GLU A 199 20.65 2.98 5.22
N VAL A 200 19.82 2.87 4.19
CA VAL A 200 18.43 2.42 4.34
C VAL A 200 18.45 0.90 4.40
N THR A 201 18.03 0.36 5.53
CA THR A 201 17.85 -1.09 5.69
C THR A 201 16.50 -1.50 5.11
N ILE A 202 16.50 -2.20 3.98
CA ILE A 202 15.26 -2.60 3.30
C ILE A 202 14.91 -4.04 3.66
N PHE A 203 13.89 -4.24 4.46
CA PHE A 203 13.28 -5.54 4.73
C PHE A 203 12.16 -5.80 3.72
N ARG A 204 12.29 -6.86 2.91
CA ARG A 204 11.25 -7.24 1.94
C ARG A 204 10.69 -8.61 2.31
N HIS A 205 9.39 -8.67 2.54
CA HIS A 205 8.69 -9.94 2.63
C HIS A 205 8.57 -10.52 1.22
N VAL A 206 9.18 -11.67 1.00
CA VAL A 206 9.15 -12.39 -0.28
C VAL A 206 8.32 -13.67 -0.07
N PRO A 207 7.38 -13.99 -0.97
CA PRO A 207 6.65 -15.24 -0.86
C PRO A 207 7.61 -16.43 -0.89
N LEU A 208 7.41 -17.39 0.00
CA LEU A 208 8.26 -18.59 0.10
C LEU A 208 8.24 -19.42 -1.20
N TYR A 209 7.10 -19.41 -1.89
CA TYR A 209 6.92 -20.06 -3.18
C TYR A 209 6.37 -19.06 -4.19
N GLY A 210 7.09 -18.89 -5.29
CA GLY A 210 6.57 -18.21 -6.47
C GLY A 210 5.40 -19.00 -7.08
N SER A 211 4.51 -18.31 -7.80
CA SER A 211 3.39 -18.98 -8.49
C SER A 211 3.87 -20.08 -9.43
N GLY A 212 5.05 -19.96 -10.04
CA GLY A 212 5.65 -20.99 -10.90
C GLY A 212 6.31 -22.16 -10.14
N GLU A 213 6.89 -21.91 -8.97
CA GLU A 213 7.69 -22.91 -8.24
C GLU A 213 6.84 -24.04 -7.69
N ILE A 214 5.61 -23.76 -7.25
CA ILE A 214 4.67 -24.78 -6.81
C ILE A 214 4.33 -25.73 -7.96
N PHE A 215 4.08 -25.19 -9.17
CA PHE A 215 3.82 -26.02 -10.33
C PHE A 215 5.04 -26.85 -10.74
N SER A 216 6.25 -26.31 -10.60
CA SER A 216 7.48 -27.06 -10.82
C SER A 216 7.67 -28.18 -9.81
N HIS A 217 7.40 -27.95 -8.52
CA HIS A 217 7.51 -28.98 -7.49
C HIS A 217 6.46 -30.08 -7.64
N VAL A 218 5.20 -29.71 -7.84
CA VAL A 218 4.11 -30.68 -8.05
C VAL A 218 4.32 -31.43 -9.36
N GLY A 219 4.69 -30.72 -10.44
CA GLY A 219 5.00 -31.32 -11.73
C GLY A 219 6.20 -32.26 -11.68
N GLY A 220 7.23 -31.90 -10.92
CA GLY A 220 8.40 -32.75 -10.68
C GLY A 220 8.03 -34.03 -9.91
N LEU A 221 7.28 -33.90 -8.81
CA LEU A 221 6.80 -35.05 -8.04
C LEU A 221 5.89 -35.97 -8.85
N LEU A 222 4.94 -35.41 -9.60
CA LEU A 222 4.05 -36.18 -10.47
C LEU A 222 4.82 -36.86 -11.62
N GLY A 223 5.80 -36.17 -12.20
CA GLY A 223 6.68 -36.72 -13.23
C GLY A 223 7.53 -37.89 -12.70
N CYS A 224 8.08 -37.75 -11.50
CA CYS A 224 8.80 -38.83 -10.83
C CYS A 224 7.89 -40.00 -10.46
N TRP A 225 6.68 -39.72 -9.95
CA TRP A 225 5.78 -40.77 -9.45
C TRP A 225 5.15 -41.58 -10.59
N LEU A 226 4.74 -40.92 -11.66
CA LEU A 226 4.12 -41.60 -12.79
C LEU A 226 5.15 -42.30 -13.68
N GLY A 227 6.41 -41.86 -13.70
CA GLY A 227 7.39 -42.31 -14.70
C GLY A 227 6.97 -41.98 -16.15
N ILE A 228 5.87 -41.23 -16.29
CA ILE A 228 5.28 -40.75 -17.54
C ILE A 228 6.00 -39.44 -17.82
N SER A 229 6.92 -39.47 -18.78
CA SER A 229 7.54 -38.24 -19.26
C SER A 229 6.47 -37.33 -19.89
N VAL A 230 6.71 -36.03 -19.93
CA VAL A 230 5.83 -35.07 -20.63
C VAL A 230 5.48 -35.55 -22.05
N PHE A 231 6.41 -36.24 -22.71
CA PHE A 231 6.19 -36.83 -24.04
C PHE A 231 5.13 -37.94 -24.06
N THR A 232 5.09 -38.79 -23.05
CA THR A 232 4.05 -39.82 -22.95
C THR A 232 2.67 -39.21 -22.69
N PHE A 233 2.60 -38.09 -21.98
CA PHE A 233 1.35 -37.37 -21.78
C PHE A 233 0.85 -36.73 -23.09
N THR A 234 1.75 -36.14 -23.90
CA THR A 234 1.38 -35.58 -25.21
C THR A 234 0.89 -36.65 -26.18
N ASP A 235 1.50 -37.83 -26.18
CA ASP A 235 1.06 -38.96 -27.03
C ASP A 235 -0.34 -39.46 -26.65
N ILE A 236 -0.64 -39.54 -25.36
CA ILE A 236 -1.98 -39.89 -24.86
C ILE A 236 -2.98 -38.80 -25.25
N LEU A 237 -2.64 -37.53 -25.06
CA LEU A 237 -3.48 -36.39 -25.41
C LEU A 237 -3.80 -36.38 -26.91
N GLU A 238 -2.81 -36.65 -27.77
CA GLU A 238 -2.99 -36.72 -29.22
C GLU A 238 -3.99 -37.82 -29.62
N LYS A 239 -3.91 -39.00 -28.99
CA LYS A 239 -4.87 -40.10 -29.22
C LYS A 239 -6.28 -39.71 -28.80
N PHE A 240 -6.45 -39.00 -27.68
CA PHE A 240 -7.75 -38.49 -27.24
C PHE A 240 -8.32 -37.43 -28.18
N VAL A 241 -7.48 -36.48 -28.64
CA VAL A 241 -7.89 -35.44 -29.60
C VAL A 241 -8.31 -36.07 -30.93
N LYS A 242 -7.56 -37.06 -31.44
CA LYS A 242 -7.92 -37.79 -32.67
C LYS A 242 -9.25 -38.53 -32.52
N LYS A 243 -9.46 -39.28 -31.42
CA LYS A 243 -10.74 -39.95 -31.15
C LYS A 243 -11.90 -38.95 -31.02
N GLY A 244 -11.70 -37.85 -30.31
CA GLY A 244 -12.70 -36.78 -30.16
C GLY A 244 -13.09 -36.14 -31.50
N ALA A 245 -12.11 -35.90 -32.39
CA ALA A 245 -12.36 -35.39 -33.73
C ALA A 245 -13.18 -36.35 -34.59
N ILE A 246 -12.90 -37.67 -34.52
CA ILE A 246 -13.68 -38.71 -35.20
C ILE A 246 -15.12 -38.73 -34.67
N TRP A 247 -15.29 -38.70 -33.35
CA TRP A 247 -16.61 -38.74 -32.71
C TRP A 247 -17.45 -37.49 -33.05
N LYS A 248 -16.82 -36.31 -33.07
CA LYS A 248 -17.46 -35.04 -33.49
C LYS A 248 -17.91 -35.09 -34.96
N LYS A 249 -17.15 -35.72 -35.85
CA LYS A 249 -17.57 -35.95 -37.25
C LYS A 249 -18.79 -36.88 -37.32
N GLY A 250 -18.85 -37.92 -36.49
CA GLY A 250 -20.01 -38.82 -36.38
C GLY A 250 -21.28 -38.09 -35.93
N LEU A 251 -21.19 -37.27 -34.89
CA LEU A 251 -22.31 -36.46 -34.38
C LEU A 251 -22.83 -35.46 -35.42
N ARG A 252 -21.93 -34.83 -36.22
CA ARG A 252 -22.33 -33.94 -37.32
C ARG A 252 -23.11 -34.68 -38.41
N LYS A 253 -22.75 -35.94 -38.73
CA LYS A 253 -23.50 -36.76 -39.71
C LYS A 253 -24.90 -37.12 -39.19
N MET A 254 -25.05 -37.42 -37.90
CA MET A 254 -26.35 -37.69 -37.29
C MET A 254 -27.28 -36.47 -37.28
N LYS A 255 -26.75 -35.26 -37.04
CA LYS A 255 -27.56 -34.03 -37.12
C LYS A 255 -28.05 -33.73 -38.54
N LYS A 256 -27.26 -34.01 -39.59
CA LYS A 256 -27.69 -33.81 -40.99
C LYS A 256 -28.82 -34.75 -41.43
N LYS A 257 -28.89 -35.97 -40.87
CA LYS A 257 -29.97 -36.93 -41.17
C LYS A 257 -31.29 -36.63 -40.43
N LYS A 258 -31.26 -35.78 -39.40
CA LYS A 258 -32.45 -35.34 -38.65
C LYS A 258 -33.03 -34.01 -39.14
N ALA A 259 -32.53 -33.43 -40.24
CA ALA A 259 -33.26 -32.36 -40.91
C ALA A 259 -34.51 -33.00 -41.54
N PRO A 260 -35.72 -32.70 -41.05
CA PRO A 260 -36.92 -33.30 -41.58
C PRO A 260 -37.11 -32.80 -43.01
N THR A 261 -37.25 -33.73 -43.93
CA THR A 261 -37.90 -33.52 -45.23
C THR A 261 -39.33 -33.08 -44.92
N SER A 262 -39.50 -31.78 -44.64
CA SER A 262 -40.80 -31.14 -44.62
C SER A 262 -41.20 -30.96 -46.07
N GLU A 263 -41.69 -32.05 -46.67
CA GLU A 263 -42.54 -31.96 -47.86
C GLU A 263 -43.79 -31.17 -47.45
N PHE A 264 -43.76 -29.87 -47.75
CA PHE A 264 -44.97 -29.08 -47.90
C PHE A 264 -45.71 -29.61 -49.12
N ARG A 265 -46.74 -30.42 -48.87
CA ARG A 265 -47.79 -30.71 -49.84
C ARG A 265 -48.75 -29.50 -49.82
N GLN A 266 -48.67 -28.66 -50.84
CA GLN A 266 -49.69 -27.65 -51.14
C GLN A 266 -50.78 -28.34 -51.97
N ASP A 267 -51.96 -28.46 -51.37
CA ASP A 267 -53.24 -28.53 -52.07
C ASP A 267 -53.87 -27.13 -52.06
#